data_AF-X0UAK5-F1
#
_entry.id   AF-X0UAK5-F1
#
_cell.length_a   1.000
_cell.length_b   1.000
_cell.length_c   1.000
_cell.angle_alpha   90.00
_cell.angle_beta   90.00
_cell.angle_gamma   90.00
#
_symmetry.space_group_name_H-M   'P 1'
#
loop_
_entity.id
_entity.type
_entity.pdbx_description
1 polymer ?
#
loop_
_entity_poly.entity_id
_entity_poly.type
_entity_poly.pdbx_seq_one_letter_code
_entity_poly.pdbx_strand_id
1 'polypeptide(L)'
;HGVERVDVLDDGTVKGFIGEYKPEHSLLDVDNPATYGTWDMYDFYFEHKRQQTDALCKALPAIVEVGEEYGELTGRKYGIFEAYGMDDAEMAIVVLSSSAGTARMVVRGLREKGVKIGLFKPRVFRPFPAKEFAEALADVKAVGVLDRSIVFGAMDGLGPGPLYLELCAALFAAGNTTTRVADYVFGLGGRDIIPAYVEQVAQDLAEITKTGEVKTPVSYLGLRE
;
A
#
# COMPACT_ATOMS: atom_id res chain seq x y z
N HIS A 1 7.55 11.15 15.60
CA HIS A 1 7.60 11.19 17.07
C HIS A 1 6.18 11.15 17.63
N GLY A 2 5.54 9.98 17.61
CA GLY A 2 4.24 9.75 18.23
C GLY A 2 4.45 8.97 19.52
N VAL A 3 3.69 9.31 20.57
CA VAL A 3 3.71 8.60 21.85
C VAL A 3 2.33 8.01 22.05
N GLU A 4 2.25 6.69 22.05
CA GLU A 4 1.01 5.94 22.24
C GLU A 4 1.26 4.78 23.19
N ARG A 5 0.20 4.32 23.86
CA ARG A 5 0.26 3.07 24.61
C ARG A 5 0.27 1.92 23.60
N VAL A 6 1.26 1.05 23.71
CA VAL A 6 1.40 -0.13 22.85
C VAL A 6 1.54 -1.37 23.71
N ASP A 7 1.03 -2.49 23.20
CA ASP A 7 1.23 -3.81 23.78
C ASP A 7 2.46 -4.46 23.14
N VAL A 8 3.52 -4.60 23.91
CA VAL A 8 4.80 -5.16 23.51
C VAL A 8 4.89 -6.60 24.01
N LEU A 9 5.35 -7.51 23.15
CA LEU A 9 5.64 -8.89 23.53
C LEU A 9 6.92 -8.94 24.36
N ASP A 10 7.02 -9.90 25.28
CA ASP A 10 8.26 -10.12 26.02
C ASP A 10 9.35 -10.74 25.11
N ASP A 11 10.61 -10.52 25.48
CA ASP A 11 11.77 -11.00 24.71
C ASP A 11 11.76 -12.52 24.48
N GLY A 12 11.24 -13.30 25.42
CA GLY A 12 11.17 -14.76 25.30
C GLY A 12 10.20 -15.18 24.21
N THR A 13 9.01 -14.60 24.21
CA THR A 13 8.01 -14.79 23.15
C THR A 13 8.56 -14.39 21.78
N VAL A 14 9.20 -13.22 21.67
CA VAL A 14 9.78 -12.76 20.40
C VAL A 14 10.86 -13.71 19.89
N LYS A 15 11.80 -14.13 20.77
CA LYS A 15 12.86 -15.09 20.41
C LYS A 15 12.30 -16.45 19.98
N GLY A 16 11.26 -16.93 20.65
CA GLY A 16 10.58 -18.17 20.31
C GLY A 16 9.91 -18.11 18.93
N PHE A 17 9.33 -16.96 18.58
CA PHE A 17 8.68 -16.74 17.29
C PHE A 17 9.68 -16.65 16.13
N ILE A 18 10.74 -15.84 16.26
CA ILE A 18 11.73 -15.66 15.18
C ILE A 18 12.69 -16.84 15.03
N GLY A 19 12.90 -17.60 16.10
CA GLY A 19 13.84 -18.72 16.14
C GLY A 19 15.31 -18.30 16.08
N GLU A 20 16.17 -19.29 15.80
CA GLU A 20 17.60 -19.07 15.58
C GLU A 20 17.86 -18.85 14.09
N TYR A 21 18.49 -17.72 13.74
CA TYR A 21 18.85 -17.43 12.36
C TYR A 21 19.92 -18.41 11.87
N LYS A 22 19.57 -19.23 10.89
CA LYS A 22 20.47 -20.17 10.22
C LYS A 22 20.57 -19.77 8.75
N PRO A 23 21.65 -19.08 8.34
CA PRO A 23 21.79 -18.68 6.94
C PRO A 23 21.92 -19.92 6.06
N GLU A 24 21.10 -20.02 5.02
CA GLU A 24 21.23 -21.08 4.01
C GLU A 24 22.56 -20.94 3.24
N HIS A 25 22.98 -19.70 2.99
CA HIS A 25 24.27 -19.37 2.39
C HIS A 25 25.00 -18.33 3.26
N SER A 26 25.93 -18.79 4.09
CA SER A 26 26.76 -17.89 4.90
C SER A 26 27.65 -17.03 3.99
N LEU A 27 27.70 -15.73 4.24
CA LEU A 27 28.62 -14.82 3.54
C LEU A 27 30.09 -15.16 3.80
N LEU A 28 30.37 -15.85 4.92
CA LEU A 28 31.68 -16.35 5.31
C LEU A 28 31.53 -17.83 5.65
N ASP A 29 31.69 -18.67 4.63
CA ASP A 29 31.84 -20.12 4.77
C ASP A 29 33.25 -20.49 4.30
N VAL A 30 34.09 -20.94 5.23
CA VAL A 30 35.49 -21.32 4.94
C VAL A 30 35.60 -22.72 4.33
N ASP A 31 34.60 -23.56 4.58
CA ASP A 31 34.54 -24.92 4.08
C ASP A 31 33.95 -24.95 2.66
N ASN A 32 33.00 -24.03 2.35
CA ASN A 32 32.39 -23.83 1.03
C ASN A 32 32.49 -22.36 0.58
N PRO A 33 33.70 -21.87 0.21
CA PRO A 33 33.87 -20.47 -0.13
C PRO A 33 33.10 -20.09 -1.40
N ALA A 34 32.41 -18.95 -1.33
CA ALA A 34 31.70 -18.35 -2.46
C ALA A 34 32.06 -16.86 -2.60
N THR A 35 32.00 -16.35 -3.82
CA THR A 35 32.21 -14.92 -4.10
C THR A 35 30.86 -14.22 -4.24
N TYR A 36 30.66 -13.15 -3.49
CA TYR A 36 29.43 -12.34 -3.51
C TYR A 36 29.71 -10.96 -4.10
N GLY A 37 28.75 -10.41 -4.86
CA GLY A 37 28.82 -9.04 -5.36
C GLY A 37 29.90 -8.81 -6.43
N THR A 38 30.21 -9.82 -7.23
CA THR A 38 31.16 -9.70 -8.34
C THR A 38 30.66 -8.72 -9.40
N TRP A 39 31.61 -8.15 -10.14
CA TRP A 39 31.28 -7.50 -11.41
C TRP A 39 30.70 -8.54 -12.38
N ASP A 40 29.59 -8.19 -13.03
CA ASP A 40 28.91 -9.05 -13.96
C ASP A 40 28.61 -8.31 -15.26
N MET A 41 28.84 -8.97 -16.39
CA MET A 41 28.69 -8.40 -17.73
C MET A 41 27.28 -8.69 -18.27
N TYR A 42 26.95 -8.10 -19.43
CA TYR A 42 25.65 -8.27 -20.07
C TYR A 42 25.33 -9.73 -20.44
N ASP A 43 26.32 -10.63 -20.45
CA ASP A 43 26.17 -12.06 -20.75
C ASP A 43 25.32 -12.80 -19.70
N PHE A 44 25.27 -12.33 -18.44
CA PHE A 44 24.52 -12.97 -17.35
C PHE A 44 23.75 -12.00 -16.46
N TYR A 45 24.09 -10.71 -16.47
CA TYR A 45 23.46 -9.73 -15.60
C TYR A 45 21.95 -9.65 -15.81
N PHE A 46 21.48 -9.81 -17.05
CA PHE A 46 20.05 -9.72 -17.36
C PHE A 46 19.26 -10.91 -16.79
N GLU A 47 19.83 -12.12 -16.88
CA GLU A 47 19.29 -13.36 -16.31
C GLU A 47 19.22 -13.26 -14.79
N HIS A 48 20.25 -12.74 -14.14
CA HIS A 48 20.24 -12.49 -12.70
C HIS A 48 19.13 -11.52 -12.30
N LYS A 49 18.88 -10.45 -13.08
CA LYS A 49 17.74 -9.55 -12.82
C LYS A 49 16.39 -10.24 -12.95
N ARG A 50 16.23 -11.15 -13.92
CA ARG A 50 15.00 -11.96 -14.05
C ARG A 50 14.81 -12.90 -12.85
N GLN A 51 15.89 -13.48 -12.33
CA GLN A 51 15.83 -14.33 -11.13
C GLN A 51 15.54 -13.52 -9.86
N GLN A 52 16.12 -12.32 -9.72
CA GLN A 52 15.84 -11.41 -8.59
C GLN A 52 14.37 -11.01 -8.52
N THR A 53 13.75 -10.65 -9.65
CA THR A 53 12.30 -10.37 -9.67
C THR A 53 11.47 -11.61 -9.36
N ASP A 54 11.87 -12.79 -9.87
CA ASP A 54 11.20 -14.06 -9.58
C ASP A 54 11.19 -14.39 -8.08
N ALA A 55 12.35 -14.26 -7.45
CA ALA A 55 12.53 -14.51 -6.02
C ALA A 55 11.69 -13.53 -5.18
N LEU A 56 11.69 -12.24 -5.53
CA LEU A 56 10.90 -11.24 -4.81
C LEU A 56 9.40 -11.52 -4.92
N CYS A 57 8.90 -11.91 -6.10
CA CYS A 57 7.49 -12.25 -6.29
C CYS A 57 7.04 -13.46 -5.47
N LYS A 58 7.94 -14.41 -5.18
CA LYS A 58 7.67 -15.57 -4.33
C LYS A 58 7.59 -15.25 -2.84
N ALA A 59 7.90 -14.02 -2.42
CA ALA A 59 7.81 -13.62 -1.02
C ALA A 59 6.37 -13.42 -0.52
N LEU A 60 5.39 -13.18 -1.41
CA LEU A 60 4.04 -12.83 -1.00
C LEU A 60 3.34 -13.92 -0.15
N PRO A 61 3.38 -15.23 -0.50
CA PRO A 61 2.83 -16.28 0.35
C PRO A 61 3.47 -16.32 1.75
N ALA A 62 4.79 -16.18 1.84
CA ALA A 62 5.49 -16.17 3.12
C ALA A 62 5.08 -14.97 4.00
N ILE A 63 4.79 -13.80 3.41
CA ILE A 63 4.26 -12.65 4.14
C ILE A 63 2.89 -12.96 4.76
N VAL A 64 2.02 -13.65 4.01
CA VAL A 64 0.68 -14.04 4.48
C VAL A 64 0.78 -15.07 5.59
N GLU A 65 1.56 -16.14 5.38
CA GLU A 65 1.79 -17.21 6.35
C GLU A 65 2.32 -16.65 7.70
N VAL A 66 3.40 -15.88 7.66
CA VAL A 66 3.96 -15.25 8.88
C VAL A 66 2.96 -14.29 9.54
N GLY A 67 2.15 -13.59 8.73
CA GLY A 67 1.09 -12.71 9.23
C GLY A 67 -0.04 -13.44 9.96
N GLU A 68 -0.35 -14.67 9.52
CA GLU A 68 -1.30 -15.57 10.17
C GLU A 68 -0.73 -16.14 11.46
N GLU A 69 0.49 -16.69 11.43
CA GLU A 69 1.20 -17.20 12.62
C GLU A 69 1.34 -16.14 13.71
N TYR A 70 1.71 -14.92 13.32
CA TYR A 70 1.78 -13.78 14.24
C TYR A 70 0.39 -13.44 14.81
N GLY A 71 -0.65 -13.60 14.00
CA GLY A 71 -2.04 -13.43 14.42
C GLY A 71 -2.50 -14.47 15.44
N GLU A 72 -2.08 -15.72 15.29
CA GLU A 72 -2.33 -16.78 16.27
C GLU A 72 -1.61 -16.52 17.60
N LEU A 73 -0.36 -16.05 17.53
CA LEU A 73 0.45 -15.73 18.70
C LEU A 73 -0.09 -14.53 19.48
N THR A 74 -0.54 -13.48 18.79
CA THR A 74 -0.78 -12.17 19.40
C THR A 74 -2.24 -11.72 19.37
N GLY A 75 -3.11 -12.41 18.64
CA GLY A 75 -4.46 -11.96 18.30
C GLY A 75 -4.51 -10.85 17.24
N ARG A 76 -3.36 -10.35 16.76
CA ARG A 76 -3.26 -9.28 15.75
C ARG A 76 -2.93 -9.88 14.39
N LYS A 77 -3.97 -10.14 13.59
CA LYS A 77 -3.82 -10.68 12.24
C LYS A 77 -3.34 -9.61 11.26
N TYR A 78 -2.33 -9.95 10.46
CA TYR A 78 -1.85 -9.12 9.36
C TYR A 78 -1.88 -9.90 8.06
N GLY A 79 -2.22 -9.21 6.98
CA GLY A 79 -2.18 -9.76 5.63
C GLY A 79 -1.67 -8.72 4.64
N ILE A 80 -2.05 -8.89 3.38
CA ILE A 80 -1.58 -8.08 2.24
C ILE A 80 -2.09 -6.63 2.33
N PHE A 81 -3.30 -6.45 2.85
CA PHE A 81 -3.94 -5.16 3.10
C PHE A 81 -4.93 -5.27 4.27
N GLU A 82 -5.38 -4.12 4.77
CA GLU A 82 -6.52 -4.00 5.67
C GLU A 82 -7.63 -3.23 4.96
N ALA A 83 -8.87 -3.71 5.04
CA ALA A 83 -10.04 -3.04 4.50
C ALA A 83 -11.00 -2.63 5.63
N TYR A 84 -11.77 -1.57 5.41
CA TYR A 84 -12.84 -1.16 6.30
C TYR A 84 -14.02 -0.59 5.51
N GLY A 85 -15.21 -1.18 5.69
CA GLY A 85 -16.42 -0.73 5.02
C GLY A 85 -16.36 -0.87 3.51
N MET A 86 -15.75 -1.94 2.99
CA MET A 86 -15.60 -2.17 1.54
C MET A 86 -16.73 -3.01 0.94
N ASP A 87 -17.43 -3.83 1.73
CA ASP A 87 -18.42 -4.82 1.26
C ASP A 87 -19.55 -4.23 0.40
N ASP A 88 -19.93 -2.97 0.65
CA ASP A 88 -20.96 -2.23 -0.07
C ASP A 88 -20.47 -0.87 -0.59
N ALA A 89 -19.14 -0.64 -0.59
CA ALA A 89 -18.58 0.64 -0.95
C ALA A 89 -18.82 0.97 -2.43
N GLU A 90 -19.27 2.19 -2.72
CA GLU A 90 -19.31 2.73 -4.08
C GLU A 90 -18.05 3.53 -4.40
N MET A 91 -17.32 3.97 -3.38
CA MET A 91 -16.04 4.67 -3.49
C MET A 91 -15.08 4.27 -2.38
N ALA A 92 -13.77 4.35 -2.64
CA ALA A 92 -12.76 3.98 -1.65
C ALA A 92 -11.64 5.01 -1.53
N ILE A 93 -11.14 5.19 -0.31
CA ILE A 93 -9.89 5.89 -0.04
C ILE A 93 -8.79 4.85 0.13
N VAL A 94 -7.73 4.97 -0.66
CA VAL A 94 -6.54 4.11 -0.60
C VAL A 94 -5.39 4.89 0.04
N VAL A 95 -4.86 4.41 1.17
CA VAL A 95 -3.80 5.14 1.88
C VAL A 95 -2.88 4.22 2.69
N LEU A 96 -1.58 4.48 2.63
CA LEU A 96 -0.55 3.75 3.37
C LEU A 96 -0.33 4.29 4.80
N SER A 97 0.15 3.40 5.67
CA SER A 97 0.81 3.75 6.93
C SER A 97 -0.04 4.59 7.90
N SER A 98 0.56 5.56 8.59
CA SER A 98 -0.08 6.27 9.73
C SER A 98 -1.30 7.09 9.34
N SER A 99 -1.39 7.56 8.10
CA SER A 99 -2.53 8.35 7.60
C SER A 99 -3.82 7.53 7.52
N ALA A 100 -3.71 6.20 7.46
CA ALA A 100 -4.88 5.32 7.50
C ALA A 100 -5.69 5.47 8.80
N GLY A 101 -5.06 5.87 9.91
CA GLY A 101 -5.76 6.14 11.17
C GLY A 101 -6.75 7.31 11.05
N THR A 102 -6.26 8.46 10.57
CA THR A 102 -7.10 9.64 10.30
C THR A 102 -8.16 9.33 9.25
N ALA A 103 -7.79 8.64 8.17
CA ALA A 103 -8.72 8.28 7.12
C ALA A 103 -9.84 7.35 7.63
N ARG A 104 -9.51 6.36 8.46
CA ARG A 104 -10.50 5.46 9.08
C ARG A 104 -11.50 6.22 9.94
N MET A 105 -11.04 7.21 10.70
CA MET A 105 -11.92 8.03 11.54
C MET A 105 -12.97 8.76 10.70
N VAL A 106 -12.55 9.39 9.60
CA VAL A 106 -13.44 10.09 8.67
C VAL A 106 -14.37 9.13 7.93
N VAL A 107 -13.83 8.04 7.37
CA VAL A 107 -14.63 7.02 6.67
C VAL A 107 -15.70 6.43 7.60
N ARG A 108 -15.37 6.15 8.87
CA ARG A 108 -16.35 5.70 9.86
C ARG A 108 -17.48 6.73 10.05
N GLY A 109 -17.14 7.99 10.28
CA GLY A 109 -18.14 9.05 10.48
C GLY A 109 -19.03 9.28 9.25
N LEU A 110 -18.49 9.11 8.04
CA LEU A 110 -19.27 9.18 6.80
C LEU A 110 -20.19 7.97 6.61
N ARG A 111 -19.72 6.76 6.94
CA ARG A 111 -20.55 5.55 6.93
C ARG A 111 -21.71 5.62 7.92
N GLU A 112 -21.49 6.18 9.11
CA GLU A 112 -22.57 6.46 10.09
C GLU A 112 -23.66 7.40 9.53
N LYS A 113 -23.31 8.23 8.54
CA LYS A 113 -24.24 9.10 7.80
C LYS A 113 -24.83 8.45 6.54
N GLY A 114 -24.59 7.15 6.32
CA GLY A 114 -25.10 6.39 5.18
C GLY A 114 -24.29 6.53 3.88
N VAL A 115 -23.10 7.13 3.93
CA VAL A 115 -22.22 7.21 2.76
C VAL A 115 -21.53 5.86 2.54
N LYS A 116 -21.70 5.27 1.35
CA LYS A 116 -21.05 4.02 0.93
C LYS A 116 -19.60 4.23 0.53
N ILE A 117 -18.77 4.60 1.50
CA ILE A 117 -17.35 4.79 1.34
C ILE A 117 -16.58 3.71 2.11
N GLY A 118 -15.51 3.22 1.51
CA GLY A 118 -14.57 2.29 2.13
C GLY A 118 -13.19 2.91 2.34
N LEU A 119 -12.41 2.28 3.22
CA LEU A 119 -10.99 2.53 3.39
C LEU A 119 -10.24 1.25 3.00
N PHE A 120 -9.25 1.42 2.13
CA PHE A 120 -8.31 0.38 1.73
C PHE A 120 -6.90 0.79 2.16
N LYS A 121 -6.28 0.01 3.02
CA LYS A 121 -4.95 0.28 3.57
C LYS A 121 -3.99 -0.82 3.11
N PRO A 122 -3.19 -0.59 2.06
CA PRO A 122 -2.12 -1.50 1.69
C PRO A 122 -1.19 -1.76 2.88
N ARG A 123 -0.75 -3.00 3.05
CA ARG A 123 0.30 -3.39 4.01
C ARG A 123 1.57 -3.81 3.30
N VAL A 124 1.42 -4.53 2.18
CA VAL A 124 2.52 -4.90 1.30
C VAL A 124 2.54 -3.93 0.11
N PHE A 125 3.65 -3.22 -0.06
CA PHE A 125 3.89 -2.41 -1.25
C PHE A 125 4.77 -3.16 -2.27
N ARG A 126 5.73 -3.98 -1.82
CA ARG A 126 6.58 -4.83 -2.68
C ARG A 126 6.76 -6.22 -2.04
N PRO A 127 6.66 -7.32 -2.81
CA PRO A 127 6.13 -7.37 -4.19
C PRO A 127 4.71 -6.80 -4.26
N PHE A 128 4.40 -6.01 -5.31
CA PHE A 128 3.11 -5.31 -5.36
C PHE A 128 1.98 -6.32 -5.66
N PRO A 129 0.99 -6.47 -4.79
CA PRO A 129 -0.07 -7.49 -4.89
C PRO A 129 -1.18 -7.01 -5.85
N ALA A 130 -0.84 -6.87 -7.13
CA ALA A 130 -1.70 -6.26 -8.14
C ALA A 130 -3.06 -6.96 -8.27
N LYS A 131 -3.07 -8.30 -8.23
CA LYS A 131 -4.28 -9.10 -8.37
C LYS A 131 -5.22 -8.85 -7.19
N GLU A 132 -4.70 -8.99 -5.97
CA GLU A 132 -5.49 -8.88 -4.74
C GLU A 132 -6.02 -7.46 -4.55
N PHE A 133 -5.25 -6.43 -4.92
CA PHE A 133 -5.69 -5.04 -4.86
C PHE A 133 -6.75 -4.73 -5.91
N ALA A 134 -6.58 -5.23 -7.15
CA ALA A 134 -7.57 -5.03 -8.20
C ALA A 134 -8.90 -5.74 -7.87
N GLU A 135 -8.85 -6.97 -7.35
CA GLU A 135 -10.03 -7.72 -6.92
C GLU A 135 -10.76 -6.99 -5.77
N ALA A 136 -10.04 -6.51 -4.75
CA ALA A 136 -10.65 -5.82 -3.61
C ALA A 136 -11.25 -4.45 -3.96
N LEU A 137 -10.89 -3.88 -5.11
CA LEU A 137 -11.37 -2.57 -5.58
C LEU A 137 -12.22 -2.69 -6.86
N ALA A 138 -12.57 -3.91 -7.29
CA ALA A 138 -13.23 -4.13 -8.57
C ALA A 138 -14.62 -3.46 -8.64
N ASP A 139 -15.35 -3.46 -7.52
CA ASP A 139 -16.75 -3.02 -7.47
C ASP A 139 -16.93 -1.53 -7.14
N VAL A 140 -15.84 -0.80 -6.83
CA VAL A 140 -15.95 0.63 -6.53
C VAL A 140 -15.91 1.46 -7.82
N LYS A 141 -16.74 2.51 -7.87
CA LYS A 141 -16.82 3.43 -9.01
C LYS A 141 -15.70 4.45 -8.99
N ALA A 142 -15.25 4.87 -7.81
CA ALA A 142 -14.22 5.88 -7.63
C ALA A 142 -13.21 5.49 -6.54
N VAL A 143 -11.94 5.77 -6.77
CA VAL A 143 -10.83 5.58 -5.82
C VAL A 143 -10.05 6.88 -5.65
N GLY A 144 -9.87 7.30 -4.42
CA GLY A 144 -8.97 8.40 -4.05
C GLY A 144 -7.72 7.82 -3.42
N VAL A 145 -6.58 7.94 -4.10
CA VAL A 145 -5.29 7.51 -3.59
C VAL A 145 -4.64 8.68 -2.86
N LEU A 146 -4.23 8.47 -1.61
CA LEU A 146 -3.49 9.45 -0.85
C LEU A 146 -2.02 9.05 -0.83
N ASP A 147 -1.22 9.76 -1.60
CA ASP A 147 0.22 9.53 -1.72
C ASP A 147 1.03 10.56 -0.93
N ARG A 148 1.91 10.08 -0.04
CA ARG A 148 2.90 10.92 0.66
C ARG A 148 4.23 10.91 -0.08
N SER A 149 4.16 11.07 -1.40
CA SER A 149 5.30 11.06 -2.31
C SER A 149 4.91 11.63 -3.67
N ILE A 150 5.92 12.07 -4.43
CA ILE A 150 5.74 12.63 -5.78
C ILE A 150 6.69 11.90 -6.73
N VAL A 151 6.18 11.48 -7.88
CA VAL A 151 7.00 11.05 -9.03
C VAL A 151 7.14 12.24 -9.98
N PHE A 152 8.19 13.05 -9.78
CA PHE A 152 8.37 14.29 -10.54
C PHE A 152 8.43 14.06 -12.05
N GLY A 153 7.68 14.86 -12.81
CA GLY A 153 7.62 14.80 -14.27
C GLY A 153 6.69 13.72 -14.84
N ALA A 154 6.12 12.83 -14.01
CA ALA A 154 5.17 11.82 -14.48
C ALA A 154 3.84 12.46 -14.89
N MET A 155 3.18 11.84 -15.89
CA MET A 155 1.87 12.25 -16.45
C MET A 155 1.82 13.73 -16.81
N ASP A 156 2.54 14.14 -17.86
CA ASP A 156 2.59 15.54 -18.32
C ASP A 156 3.00 16.54 -17.22
N GLY A 157 3.82 16.08 -16.27
CA GLY A 157 4.31 16.90 -15.16
C GLY A 157 3.33 17.04 -13.98
N LEU A 158 2.20 16.32 -13.96
CA LEU A 158 1.24 16.34 -12.85
C LEU A 158 1.85 15.83 -11.53
N GLY A 159 2.84 14.94 -11.61
CA GLY A 159 3.59 14.44 -10.45
C GLY A 159 2.77 13.59 -9.48
N PRO A 160 2.00 12.57 -9.94
CA PRO A 160 1.31 11.66 -9.05
C PRO A 160 2.28 10.89 -8.15
N GLY A 161 1.76 10.30 -7.09
CA GLY A 161 2.51 9.34 -6.30
C GLY A 161 2.62 7.94 -6.93
N PRO A 162 3.55 7.11 -6.43
CA PRO A 162 3.79 5.78 -6.95
C PRO A 162 2.68 4.78 -6.60
N LEU A 163 1.93 4.97 -5.51
CA LEU A 163 0.81 4.08 -5.18
C LEU A 163 -0.31 4.25 -6.19
N TYR A 164 -0.62 5.50 -6.56
CA TYR A 164 -1.57 5.79 -7.63
C TYR A 164 -1.19 5.10 -8.95
N LEU A 165 0.08 5.24 -9.37
CA LEU A 165 0.56 4.65 -10.63
C LEU A 165 0.46 3.11 -10.64
N GLU A 166 0.88 2.46 -9.56
CA GLU A 166 0.79 1.01 -9.40
C GLU A 166 -0.67 0.54 -9.42
N LEU A 167 -1.56 1.27 -8.74
CA LEU A 167 -2.97 0.90 -8.67
C LEU A 167 -3.69 1.04 -10.02
N CYS A 168 -3.43 2.14 -10.74
CA CYS A 168 -3.94 2.33 -12.10
C CYS A 168 -3.47 1.21 -13.04
N ALA A 169 -2.19 0.84 -12.98
CA ALA A 169 -1.65 -0.26 -13.76
C ALA A 169 -2.29 -1.61 -13.38
N ALA A 170 -2.45 -1.89 -12.09
CA ALA A 170 -3.05 -3.13 -11.60
C ALA A 170 -4.53 -3.28 -12.00
N LEU A 171 -5.34 -2.22 -11.81
CA LEU A 171 -6.75 -2.21 -12.22
C LEU A 171 -6.89 -2.41 -13.73
N PHE A 172 -6.10 -1.67 -14.52
CA PHE A 172 -6.11 -1.80 -15.98
C PHE A 172 -5.70 -3.20 -16.42
N ALA A 173 -4.62 -3.77 -15.85
CA ALA A 173 -4.16 -5.12 -16.18
C ALA A 173 -5.18 -6.20 -15.81
N ALA A 174 -6.00 -5.98 -14.79
CA ALA A 174 -7.12 -6.84 -14.42
C ALA A 174 -8.38 -6.64 -15.30
N GLY A 175 -8.33 -5.73 -16.29
CA GLY A 175 -9.45 -5.42 -17.19
C GLY A 175 -10.46 -4.42 -16.62
N ASN A 176 -10.20 -3.84 -15.44
CA ASN A 176 -11.04 -2.80 -14.87
C ASN A 176 -10.73 -1.45 -15.52
N THR A 177 -11.66 -0.98 -16.36
CA THR A 177 -11.60 0.32 -17.02
C THR A 177 -12.71 1.28 -16.57
N THR A 178 -13.54 0.84 -15.61
CA THR A 178 -14.71 1.58 -15.13
C THR A 178 -14.42 2.37 -13.86
N THR A 179 -13.57 1.85 -12.98
CA THR A 179 -13.18 2.52 -11.75
C THR A 179 -12.34 3.75 -12.07
N ARG A 180 -12.79 4.91 -11.60
CA ARG A 180 -12.09 6.18 -11.77
C ARG A 180 -11.15 6.41 -10.60
N VAL A 181 -9.89 6.71 -10.90
CA VAL A 181 -8.86 6.91 -9.88
C VAL A 181 -8.37 8.35 -9.91
N ALA A 182 -8.28 8.99 -8.74
CA ALA A 182 -7.67 10.30 -8.56
C ALA A 182 -6.60 10.21 -7.47
N ASP A 183 -5.51 10.96 -7.64
CA ASP A 183 -4.41 11.04 -6.68
C ASP A 183 -4.47 12.33 -5.86
N TYR A 184 -4.02 12.23 -4.62
CA TYR A 184 -3.98 13.31 -3.65
C TYR A 184 -2.63 13.29 -2.95
N VAL A 185 -1.72 14.13 -3.43
CA VAL A 185 -0.41 14.32 -2.82
C VAL A 185 -0.58 15.09 -1.51
N PHE A 186 -0.02 14.57 -0.43
CA PHE A 186 -0.16 15.19 0.88
C PHE A 186 1.05 14.97 1.78
N GLY A 187 1.11 15.71 2.88
CA GLY A 187 1.98 15.41 4.03
C GLY A 187 3.49 15.41 3.80
N LEU A 188 3.94 15.99 2.69
CA LEU A 188 5.37 16.13 2.38
C LEU A 188 6.07 17.01 3.41
N GLY A 189 7.32 16.66 3.73
CA GLY A 189 8.11 17.37 4.73
C GLY A 189 7.52 17.30 6.15
N GLY A 190 6.67 16.30 6.44
CA GLY A 190 6.01 16.16 7.73
C GLY A 190 4.83 17.11 7.94
N ARG A 191 4.30 17.72 6.87
CA ARG A 191 3.05 18.49 6.95
C ARG A 191 1.90 17.57 7.39
N ASP A 192 1.03 18.11 8.24
CA ASP A 192 -0.03 17.31 8.84
C ASP A 192 -1.17 16.99 7.84
N ILE A 193 -1.87 15.88 8.09
CA ILE A 193 -3.07 15.45 7.37
C ILE A 193 -4.26 15.49 8.33
N ILE A 194 -5.01 16.58 8.28
CA ILE A 194 -6.17 16.77 9.15
C ILE A 194 -7.43 16.12 8.56
N PRO A 195 -8.44 15.78 9.40
CA PRO A 195 -9.68 15.15 8.94
C PRO A 195 -10.38 15.88 7.80
N ALA A 196 -10.39 17.22 7.82
CA ALA A 196 -11.02 18.04 6.80
C ALA A 196 -10.47 17.76 5.37
N TYR A 197 -9.18 17.45 5.24
CA TYR A 197 -8.61 17.11 3.93
C TYR A 197 -9.07 15.73 3.45
N VAL A 198 -9.27 14.77 4.34
CA VAL A 198 -9.84 13.46 3.97
C VAL A 198 -11.33 13.59 3.64
N GLU A 199 -12.06 14.46 4.34
CA GLU A 199 -13.45 14.78 4.02
C GLU A 199 -13.57 15.42 2.63
N GLN A 200 -12.64 16.31 2.26
CA GLN A 200 -12.54 16.87 0.91
C GLN A 200 -12.37 15.76 -0.14
N VAL A 201 -11.45 14.83 0.07
CA VAL A 201 -11.28 13.68 -0.84
C VAL A 201 -12.59 12.89 -0.98
N ALA A 202 -13.29 12.62 0.12
CA ALA A 202 -14.56 11.89 0.06
C ALA A 202 -15.65 12.66 -0.73
N GLN A 203 -15.67 13.99 -0.66
CA GLN A 203 -16.59 14.83 -1.44
C GLN A 203 -16.27 14.78 -2.93
N ASP A 204 -14.99 14.90 -3.28
CA ASP A 204 -14.53 14.78 -4.67
C ASP A 204 -14.88 13.40 -5.25
N LEU A 205 -14.66 12.33 -4.49
CA LEU A 205 -15.01 10.97 -4.90
C LEU A 205 -16.53 10.79 -5.08
N ALA A 206 -17.36 11.44 -4.25
CA ALA A 206 -18.80 11.43 -4.44
C ALA A 206 -19.22 12.13 -5.74
N GLU A 207 -18.53 13.21 -6.11
CA GLU A 207 -18.73 13.87 -7.41
C GLU A 207 -18.30 12.96 -8.56
N ILE A 208 -17.10 12.37 -8.51
CA ILE A 208 -16.59 11.42 -9.51
C ILE A 208 -17.53 10.23 -9.66
N THR A 209 -18.07 9.71 -8.56
CA THR A 209 -19.04 8.59 -8.56
C THR A 209 -20.33 8.97 -9.30
N LYS A 210 -20.75 10.23 -9.21
CA LYS A 210 -21.97 10.74 -9.86
C LYS A 210 -21.75 11.10 -11.33
N THR A 211 -20.63 11.73 -11.67
CA THR A 211 -20.35 12.24 -13.02
C THR A 211 -19.63 11.21 -13.88
N GLY A 212 -18.89 10.29 -13.26
CA GLY A 212 -17.96 9.41 -13.94
C GLY A 212 -16.73 10.16 -14.47
N GLU A 213 -16.41 11.36 -14.00
CA GLU A 213 -15.33 12.19 -14.53
C GLU A 213 -14.33 12.60 -13.45
N VAL A 214 -13.04 12.44 -13.74
CA VAL A 214 -11.94 12.95 -12.92
C VAL A 214 -11.47 14.26 -13.53
N LYS A 215 -11.88 15.38 -12.95
CA LYS A 215 -11.51 16.73 -13.43
C LYS A 215 -10.02 17.01 -13.27
N THR A 216 -9.49 16.61 -12.12
CA THR A 216 -8.09 16.85 -11.73
C THR A 216 -7.49 15.52 -11.31
N PRO A 217 -6.69 14.85 -12.17
CA PRO A 217 -6.13 13.54 -11.86
C PRO A 217 -5.20 13.53 -10.65
N VAL A 218 -4.51 14.63 -10.38
CA VAL A 218 -3.59 14.79 -9.25
C VAL A 218 -3.86 16.12 -8.55
N SER A 219 -4.21 16.06 -7.27
CA SER A 219 -4.47 17.22 -6.41
C SER A 219 -3.49 17.26 -5.23
N TYR A 220 -3.34 18.43 -4.61
CA TYR A 220 -2.46 18.62 -3.45
C TYR A 220 -3.26 19.01 -2.21
N LEU A 221 -3.19 18.21 -1.15
CA LEU A 221 -3.91 18.47 0.10
C LEU A 221 -3.04 19.30 1.06
N GLY A 222 -3.59 20.43 1.51
CA GLY A 222 -2.93 21.33 2.45
C GLY A 222 -1.74 22.10 1.87
N LEU A 223 -1.66 22.22 0.54
CA LEU A 223 -0.76 23.16 -0.14
C LEU A 223 -1.21 24.60 0.14
N ARG A 224 -0.27 25.54 0.20
CA ARG A 224 -0.56 26.98 0.32
C ARG A 224 -0.22 27.59 -1.03
N GLU A 225 -1.22 28.15 -1.69
CA GLU A 225 -1.10 28.88 -2.95
C GLU A 225 -1.47 30.35 -2.76
#